data_AF-H1VS07-F1
#
_entry.id   AF-H1VS07-F1
#
_cell.length_a   1.000
_cell.length_b   1.000
_cell.length_c   1.000
_cell.angle_alpha   90.00
_cell.angle_beta   90.00
_cell.angle_gamma   90.00
#
_symmetry.space_group_name_H-M   'P 1'
#
loop_
_entity.id
_entity.type
_entity.pdbx_description
1 polymer ?
#
loop_
_entity_poly.entity_id
_entity_poly.type
_entity_poly.pdbx_seq_one_letter_code
_entity_poly.pdbx_strand_id
1 'polypeptide(L)'
;MLKTPGNPTKVAQKSLAAVPADLLVKLATTAMASMTVLTTALASPAAPQNEFFHKTLVGALAPHVAELAQSQFGHNVVNAIIEVPSRGKDRSIPFHVKQTIISTLAEHERTLRDSWTGRSVWRTWKGDMWKSRRSDWVKWAKEVDGPAEETKLKPWERRKLEQQRGPQPRQLPREMLKQDEE
;
A
#
# COMPACT_ATOMS: atom_id res chain seq x y z
N MET A 1 8.31 10.73 21.39
CA MET A 1 7.31 9.69 21.75
C MET A 1 7.14 8.65 20.65
N LEU A 2 6.60 8.97 19.46
CA LEU A 2 6.40 7.98 18.36
C LEU A 2 7.67 7.34 17.78
N LYS A 3 8.83 7.98 17.95
CA LYS A 3 10.15 7.47 17.56
C LYS A 3 10.87 6.78 18.73
N THR A 4 10.30 6.83 19.93
CA THR A 4 10.92 6.30 21.15
C THR A 4 10.37 4.90 21.39
N PRO A 5 11.18 3.83 21.31
CA PRO A 5 10.69 2.46 21.45
C PRO A 5 10.06 2.19 22.83
N GLY A 6 9.24 1.15 22.91
CA GLY A 6 8.60 0.71 24.15
C GLY A 6 7.29 1.45 24.48
N ASN A 7 7.05 1.70 25.77
CA ASN A 7 5.77 2.20 26.28
C ASN A 7 5.35 3.57 25.69
N PRO A 8 6.24 4.56 25.47
CA PRO A 8 5.85 5.85 24.90
C PRO A 8 5.21 5.75 23.51
N THR A 9 5.77 4.94 22.61
CA THR A 9 5.17 4.72 21.27
C THR A 9 3.84 3.97 21.39
N LYS A 10 3.76 2.96 22.29
CA LYS A 10 2.51 2.22 22.52
C LYS A 10 1.37 3.14 22.94
N VAL A 11 1.61 4.01 23.92
CA VAL A 11 0.60 4.97 24.40
C VAL A 11 0.23 5.94 23.29
N ALA A 12 1.21 6.52 22.59
CA ALA A 12 0.95 7.47 21.51
C ALA A 12 0.11 6.86 20.38
N GLN A 13 0.41 5.63 19.96
CA GLN A 13 -0.37 4.95 18.93
C GLN A 13 -1.77 4.57 19.41
N LYS A 14 -1.92 4.11 20.66
CA LYS A 14 -3.23 3.82 21.24
C LYS A 14 -4.10 5.08 21.32
N SER A 15 -3.51 6.21 21.72
CA SER A 15 -4.20 7.51 21.74
C SER A 15 -4.62 7.92 20.34
N LEU A 16 -3.73 7.86 19.35
CA LEU A 16 -4.06 8.19 17.95
C LEU A 16 -5.15 7.30 17.36
N ALA A 17 -5.14 6.01 17.65
CA ALA A 17 -6.16 5.07 17.18
C ALA A 17 -7.54 5.29 17.81
N ALA A 18 -7.60 5.96 18.97
CA ALA A 18 -8.85 6.31 19.64
C ALA A 18 -9.41 7.68 19.20
N VAL A 19 -8.67 8.45 18.40
CA VAL A 19 -9.13 9.76 17.92
C VAL A 19 -10.24 9.57 16.86
N PRO A 20 -11.38 10.26 17.00
CA PRO A 20 -12.42 10.32 15.97
C PRO A 20 -11.92 10.79 14.59
N ALA A 21 -12.56 10.31 13.52
CA ALA A 21 -12.13 10.59 12.14
C ALA A 21 -12.09 12.09 11.80
N ASP A 22 -13.09 12.86 12.22
CA ASP A 22 -13.17 14.31 12.04
C ASP A 22 -11.99 15.04 12.71
N LEU A 23 -11.61 14.61 13.91
CA LEU A 23 -10.45 15.16 14.61
C LEU A 23 -9.12 14.73 13.97
N LEU A 24 -9.04 13.52 13.41
CA LEU A 24 -7.87 13.09 12.62
C LEU A 24 -7.71 13.92 11.35
N VAL A 25 -8.80 14.20 10.64
CA VAL A 25 -8.79 15.10 9.48
C VAL A 25 -8.38 16.51 9.88
N LYS A 26 -8.93 17.04 10.98
CA LYS A 26 -8.52 18.34 11.52
C LYS A 26 -7.02 18.35 11.87
N LEU A 27 -6.51 17.29 12.50
CA LEU A 27 -5.09 17.15 12.82
C LEU A 27 -4.22 17.15 11.55
N ALA A 28 -4.68 16.48 10.48
CA ALA A 28 -3.98 16.42 9.19
C ALA A 28 -3.92 17.77 8.46
N THR A 29 -4.87 18.66 8.69
CA THR A 29 -5.06 19.89 7.90
C THR A 29 -4.73 21.19 8.64
N THR A 30 -4.66 21.19 9.97
CA THR A 30 -4.51 22.43 10.77
C THR A 30 -3.13 23.07 10.62
N ALA A 31 -2.06 22.28 10.73
CA ALA A 31 -0.69 22.78 10.72
C ALA A 31 0.30 21.69 10.32
N MET A 32 1.47 22.11 9.82
CA MET A 32 2.57 21.20 9.49
C MET A 32 2.98 20.31 10.67
N ALA A 33 3.06 20.86 11.89
CA ALA A 33 3.44 20.12 13.08
C ALA A 33 2.45 18.97 13.39
N SER A 34 1.15 19.27 13.36
CA SER A 34 0.07 18.31 13.60
C SER A 34 0.03 17.21 12.54
N MET A 35 0.16 17.58 11.27
CA MET A 35 0.27 16.64 10.16
C MET A 35 1.51 15.75 10.29
N THR A 36 2.64 16.30 10.73
CA THR A 36 3.89 15.56 10.95
C THR A 36 3.72 14.46 12.00
N VAL A 37 2.83 14.62 12.98
CA VAL A 37 2.50 13.54 13.93
C VAL A 37 1.90 12.35 13.19
N LEU A 38 0.99 12.57 12.23
CA LEU A 38 0.35 11.51 11.46
C LEU A 38 1.32 10.82 10.49
N THR A 39 2.12 11.59 9.74
CA THR A 39 3.11 10.99 8.83
C THR A 39 4.20 10.25 9.60
N THR A 40 4.63 10.77 10.75
CA THR A 40 5.54 10.05 11.66
C THR A 40 4.88 8.78 12.19
N ALA A 41 3.60 8.81 12.54
CA ALA A 41 2.89 7.62 13.02
C ALA A 41 2.76 6.54 11.94
N LEU A 42 2.45 6.92 10.69
CA LEU A 42 2.44 6.02 9.55
C LEU A 42 3.83 5.43 9.27
N ALA A 43 4.88 6.24 9.47
CA ALA A 43 6.26 5.81 9.32
C ALA A 43 6.80 4.98 10.50
N SER A 44 6.21 5.06 11.69
CA SER A 44 6.66 4.29 12.85
C SER A 44 6.17 2.82 12.78
N PRO A 45 6.99 1.85 13.19
CA PRO A 45 6.54 0.49 13.48
C PRO A 45 5.36 0.47 14.45
N ALA A 46 4.41 -0.42 14.23
CA ALA A 46 3.35 -0.75 15.16
C ALA A 46 3.97 -1.24 16.47
N ALA A 47 3.49 -0.70 17.58
CA ALA A 47 3.90 -1.15 18.90
C ALA A 47 3.45 -2.59 19.13
N PRO A 48 4.14 -3.37 19.98
CA PRO A 48 3.67 -4.69 20.39
C PRO A 48 2.22 -4.61 20.90
N GLN A 49 1.37 -5.53 20.43
CA GLN A 49 -0.08 -5.58 20.71
C GLN A 49 -0.92 -4.48 20.03
N ASN A 50 -0.37 -3.75 19.05
CA ASN A 50 -1.10 -2.77 18.24
C ASN A 50 -0.94 -3.04 16.73
N GLU A 51 -1.03 -4.30 16.33
CA GLU A 51 -0.77 -4.77 14.97
C GLU A 51 -1.72 -4.16 13.92
N PHE A 52 -2.91 -3.74 14.34
CA PHE A 52 -3.92 -3.10 13.47
C PHE A 52 -3.83 -1.58 13.45
N PHE A 53 -2.82 -0.96 14.08
CA PHE A 53 -2.69 0.49 14.21
C PHE A 53 -2.84 1.23 12.87
N HIS A 54 -2.02 0.87 11.88
CA HIS A 54 -2.03 1.52 10.57
C HIS A 54 -3.35 1.29 9.84
N LYS A 55 -3.94 0.10 9.94
CA LYS A 55 -5.25 -0.21 9.37
C LYS A 55 -6.34 0.68 9.97
N THR A 56 -6.37 0.85 11.28
CA THR A 56 -7.34 1.70 11.98
C THR A 56 -7.16 3.16 11.59
N LEU A 57 -5.92 3.65 11.62
CA LEU A 57 -5.61 5.04 11.29
C LEU A 57 -5.96 5.38 9.84
N VAL A 58 -5.52 4.56 8.88
CA VAL A 58 -5.83 4.77 7.47
C VAL A 58 -7.31 4.53 7.18
N GLY A 59 -7.95 3.57 7.86
CA GLY A 59 -9.39 3.34 7.72
C GLY A 59 -10.24 4.56 8.10
N ALA A 60 -9.82 5.32 9.12
CA ALA A 60 -10.50 6.56 9.51
C ALA A 60 -10.26 7.71 8.51
N LEU A 61 -9.09 7.75 7.87
CA LEU A 61 -8.73 8.81 6.92
C LEU A 61 -9.21 8.54 5.49
N ALA A 62 -9.36 7.26 5.10
CA ALA A 62 -9.67 6.84 3.74
C ALA A 62 -10.94 7.49 3.13
N PRO A 63 -12.05 7.68 3.87
CA PRO A 63 -13.23 8.37 3.36
C PRO A 63 -12.97 9.85 2.99
N HIS A 64 -11.93 10.47 3.56
CA HIS A 64 -11.63 11.90 3.42
C HIS A 64 -10.46 12.18 2.47
N VAL A 65 -9.95 11.16 1.75
CA VAL A 65 -8.72 11.30 0.94
C VAL A 65 -8.81 12.33 -0.17
N ALA A 66 -9.99 12.53 -0.76
CA ALA A 66 -10.20 13.55 -1.80
C ALA A 66 -10.06 14.97 -1.22
N GLU A 67 -10.64 15.21 -0.04
CA GLU A 67 -10.51 16.47 0.70
C GLU A 67 -9.07 16.69 1.16
N LEU A 68 -8.47 15.67 1.78
CA LEU A 68 -7.09 15.72 2.28
C LEU A 68 -6.09 16.00 1.16
N ALA A 69 -6.29 15.42 -0.02
CA ALA A 69 -5.40 15.63 -1.16
C ALA A 69 -5.38 17.09 -1.66
N GLN A 70 -6.43 17.87 -1.40
CA GLN A 70 -6.50 19.29 -1.74
C GLN A 70 -5.87 20.19 -0.67
N SER A 71 -5.76 19.71 0.58
CA SER A 71 -5.24 20.50 1.69
C SER A 71 -3.74 20.80 1.59
N GLN A 72 -3.34 22.00 1.99
CA GLN A 72 -1.94 22.44 2.09
C GLN A 72 -1.07 21.51 2.93
N PHE A 73 -1.62 20.84 3.94
CA PHE A 73 -0.88 19.87 4.76
C PHE A 73 -1.38 18.44 4.56
N GLY A 74 -2.69 18.24 4.42
CA GLY A 74 -3.31 16.91 4.34
C GLY A 74 -2.79 16.03 3.19
N HIS A 75 -2.38 16.64 2.07
CA HIS A 75 -1.86 15.90 0.91
C HIS A 75 -0.60 15.08 1.25
N ASN A 76 0.20 15.53 2.22
CA ASN A 76 1.37 14.79 2.70
C ASN A 76 0.98 13.51 3.45
N VAL A 77 -0.16 13.50 4.15
CA VAL A 77 -0.69 12.29 4.78
C VAL A 77 -1.12 11.28 3.72
N VAL A 78 -1.83 11.75 2.68
CA VAL A 78 -2.24 10.89 1.56
C VAL A 78 -1.02 10.31 0.84
N ASN A 79 0.03 11.09 0.63
CA ASN A 79 1.30 10.60 0.06
C ASN A 79 1.98 9.58 0.98
N ALA A 80 2.00 9.78 2.29
CA ALA A 80 2.61 8.84 3.23
C ALA A 80 1.86 7.48 3.28
N ILE A 81 0.55 7.44 2.99
CA ILE A 81 -0.23 6.21 3.02
C ILE A 81 0.25 5.19 1.97
N ILE A 82 0.60 5.63 0.75
CA ILE A 82 1.01 4.68 -0.31
C ILE A 82 2.37 4.02 0.02
N GLU A 83 3.20 4.69 0.82
CA GLU A 83 4.50 4.20 1.30
C GLU A 83 4.37 3.12 2.40
N VAL A 84 3.21 3.03 3.06
CA VAL A 84 2.99 1.95 4.04
C VAL A 84 2.81 0.65 3.27
N PRO A 85 3.63 -0.38 3.51
CA PRO A 85 3.58 -1.61 2.71
C PRO A 85 2.27 -2.36 2.99
N SER A 86 1.80 -3.17 2.04
CA SER A 86 0.62 -4.03 2.24
C SER A 86 0.90 -5.37 2.87
N ARG A 87 2.19 -5.69 3.04
CA ARG A 87 2.69 -6.87 3.74
C ARG A 87 3.84 -6.43 4.62
N GLY A 88 3.86 -6.89 5.86
CA GLY A 88 4.91 -6.52 6.80
C GLY A 88 4.48 -6.81 8.22
N LYS A 89 5.45 -7.20 9.06
CA LYS A 89 5.23 -7.46 10.48
C LYS A 89 5.07 -6.16 11.28
N ASP A 90 5.83 -5.14 10.90
CA ASP A 90 5.97 -3.92 11.69
C ASP A 90 5.06 -2.79 11.22
N ARG A 91 4.75 -2.69 9.93
CA ARG A 91 3.81 -1.70 9.39
C ARG A 91 3.07 -2.36 8.26
N SER A 92 1.74 -2.32 8.24
CA SER A 92 1.00 -2.78 7.08
C SER A 92 -0.39 -2.15 6.93
N ILE A 93 -0.81 -1.92 5.69
CA ILE A 93 -2.20 -1.59 5.34
C ILE A 93 -2.73 -2.56 4.28
N PRO A 94 -3.97 -3.06 4.41
CA PRO A 94 -4.50 -4.00 3.42
C PRO A 94 -4.46 -3.42 2.00
N PHE A 95 -4.01 -4.20 1.01
CA PHE A 95 -3.85 -3.73 -0.36
C PHE A 95 -5.16 -3.17 -0.97
N HIS A 96 -6.31 -3.77 -0.62
CA HIS A 96 -7.61 -3.26 -1.07
C HIS A 96 -7.89 -1.84 -0.59
N VAL A 97 -7.37 -1.43 0.57
CA VAL A 97 -7.49 -0.04 1.05
C VAL A 97 -6.73 0.90 0.13
N LYS A 98 -5.50 0.56 -0.29
CA LYS A 98 -4.78 1.34 -1.31
C LYS A 98 -5.59 1.45 -2.60
N GLN A 99 -6.20 0.35 -3.06
CA GLN A 99 -7.04 0.33 -4.26
C GLN A 99 -8.27 1.23 -4.13
N THR A 100 -8.95 1.21 -2.98
CA THR A 100 -10.08 2.08 -2.70
C THR A 100 -9.65 3.55 -2.76
N ILE A 101 -8.54 3.90 -2.10
CA ILE A 101 -8.05 5.28 -2.09
C ILE A 101 -7.75 5.79 -3.51
N ILE A 102 -7.00 5.04 -4.32
CA ILE A 102 -6.72 5.48 -5.70
C ILE A 102 -7.97 5.51 -6.59
N SER A 103 -8.96 4.66 -6.32
CA SER A 103 -10.27 4.73 -6.99
C SER A 103 -10.96 6.05 -6.67
N THR A 104 -11.07 6.41 -5.39
CA THR A 104 -11.66 7.67 -4.94
C THR A 104 -10.90 8.89 -5.47
N LEU A 105 -9.56 8.83 -5.51
CA LEU A 105 -8.75 9.90 -6.12
C LEU A 105 -9.04 10.03 -7.63
N ALA A 106 -9.21 8.93 -8.35
CA ALA A 106 -9.51 8.94 -9.79
C ALA A 106 -10.90 9.53 -10.10
N GLU A 107 -11.89 9.28 -9.23
CA GLU A 107 -13.22 9.92 -9.33
C GLU A 107 -13.14 11.45 -9.20
N HIS A 108 -12.13 11.97 -8.47
CA HIS A 108 -11.92 13.40 -8.23
C HIS A 108 -10.73 13.97 -9.02
N GLU A 109 -10.27 13.29 -10.08
CA GLU A 109 -9.04 13.65 -10.79
C GLU A 109 -9.04 15.10 -11.30
N ARG A 110 -10.14 15.56 -11.89
CA ARG A 110 -10.23 16.92 -12.44
C ARG A 110 -9.90 17.96 -11.36
N THR A 111 -10.59 17.86 -10.22
CA THR A 111 -10.36 18.72 -9.07
C THR A 111 -8.94 18.58 -8.51
N LEU A 112 -8.37 17.35 -8.47
CA LEU A 112 -6.98 17.14 -8.04
C LEU A 112 -5.98 17.84 -8.96
N ARG A 113 -6.25 17.88 -10.26
CA ARG A 113 -5.34 18.51 -11.21
C ARG A 113 -5.35 20.03 -11.15
N ASP A 114 -6.38 20.64 -10.61
CA ASP A 114 -6.49 22.11 -10.49
C ASP A 114 -5.50 22.68 -9.45
N SER A 115 -5.17 21.92 -8.40
CA SER A 115 -4.27 22.34 -7.32
C SER A 115 -2.88 21.69 -7.40
N TRP A 116 -1.86 22.37 -6.85
CA TRP A 116 -0.52 21.78 -6.75
C TRP A 116 -0.48 20.57 -5.79
N THR A 117 -1.22 20.65 -4.69
CA THR A 117 -1.34 19.58 -3.68
C THR A 117 -1.98 18.33 -4.27
N GLY A 118 -3.09 18.49 -5.01
CA GLY A 118 -3.75 17.39 -5.71
C GLY A 118 -2.88 16.79 -6.82
N ARG A 119 -2.16 17.60 -7.61
CA ARG A 119 -1.17 17.11 -8.59
C ARG A 119 -0.04 16.32 -7.92
N SER A 120 0.41 16.74 -6.74
CA SER A 120 1.41 16.02 -5.95
C SER A 120 0.92 14.62 -5.58
N VAL A 121 -0.32 14.51 -5.08
CA VAL A 121 -0.96 13.23 -4.76
C VAL A 121 -1.13 12.37 -6.00
N TRP A 122 -1.67 12.93 -7.09
CA TRP A 122 -1.89 12.21 -8.34
C TRP A 122 -0.61 11.56 -8.89
N ARG A 123 0.50 12.32 -8.89
CA ARG A 123 1.81 11.83 -9.34
C ARG A 123 2.37 10.76 -8.40
N THR A 124 2.26 10.97 -7.08
CA THR A 124 2.79 10.04 -6.06
C THR A 124 2.06 8.70 -6.10
N TRP A 125 0.75 8.73 -6.26
CA TRP A 125 -0.10 7.55 -6.39
C TRP A 125 -0.13 6.94 -7.80
N LYS A 126 0.66 7.46 -8.74
CA LYS A 126 0.71 6.99 -10.13
C LYS A 126 -0.70 6.94 -10.78
N GLY A 127 -1.51 7.98 -10.57
CA GLY A 127 -2.90 8.01 -11.04
C GLY A 127 -3.07 7.82 -12.55
N ASP A 128 -2.14 8.34 -13.37
CA ASP A 128 -2.15 8.10 -14.82
C ASP A 128 -1.96 6.62 -15.17
N MET A 129 -1.12 5.91 -14.41
CA MET A 129 -0.90 4.47 -14.55
C MET A 129 -2.13 3.70 -14.10
N TRP A 130 -2.80 4.11 -13.01
CA TRP A 130 -4.05 3.50 -12.56
C TRP A 130 -5.14 3.56 -13.63
N LYS A 131 -5.26 4.69 -14.34
CA LYS A 131 -6.25 4.89 -15.41
C LYS A 131 -5.93 4.12 -16.68
N SER A 132 -4.68 4.17 -17.14
CA SER A 132 -4.29 3.62 -18.45
C SER A 132 -3.83 2.16 -18.40
N ARG A 133 -3.18 1.76 -17.30
CA ARG A 133 -2.47 0.48 -17.14
C ARG A 133 -2.62 -0.04 -15.71
N ARG A 134 -3.87 -0.34 -15.33
CA ARG A 134 -4.22 -0.78 -13.96
C ARG A 134 -3.40 -1.96 -13.46
N SER A 135 -3.07 -2.92 -14.33
CA SER A 135 -2.20 -4.06 -14.00
C SER A 135 -0.79 -3.62 -13.59
N ASP A 136 -0.22 -2.65 -14.29
CA ASP A 136 1.11 -2.12 -14.00
C ASP A 136 1.09 -1.35 -12.67
N TRP A 137 0.01 -0.62 -12.41
CA TRP A 137 -0.20 0.05 -11.13
C TRP A 137 -0.23 -0.98 -9.98
N VAL A 138 -0.93 -2.10 -10.15
CA VAL A 138 -0.98 -3.16 -9.12
C VAL A 138 0.38 -3.78 -8.88
N LYS A 139 1.19 -4.01 -9.93
CA LYS A 139 2.56 -4.51 -9.79
C LYS A 139 3.43 -3.50 -9.04
N TRP A 140 3.44 -2.25 -9.50
CA TRP A 140 4.19 -1.16 -8.86
C TRP A 140 3.80 -0.97 -7.38
N ALA A 141 2.51 -0.92 -7.08
CA ALA A 141 2.04 -0.71 -5.70
C ALA A 141 2.42 -1.87 -4.76
N LYS A 142 2.62 -3.09 -5.31
CA LYS A 142 3.14 -4.25 -4.56
C LYS A 142 4.66 -4.26 -4.49
N GLU A 143 5.37 -3.73 -5.48
CA GLU A 143 6.84 -3.54 -5.42
C GLU A 143 7.23 -2.51 -4.37
N VAL A 144 6.40 -1.47 -4.17
CA VAL A 144 6.53 -0.53 -3.05
C VAL A 144 6.47 -1.23 -1.70
N ASP A 145 5.83 -2.41 -1.61
CA ASP A 145 5.79 -3.19 -0.37
C ASP A 145 7.14 -3.87 -0.02
N GLY A 146 8.14 -3.77 -0.90
CA GLY A 146 9.41 -4.49 -0.80
C GLY A 146 9.32 -5.92 -1.36
N PRO A 147 10.45 -6.67 -1.39
CA PRO A 147 10.40 -8.07 -1.76
C PRO A 147 9.44 -8.76 -0.81
N ALA A 148 8.41 -9.41 -1.36
CA ALA A 148 7.55 -10.26 -0.55
C ALA A 148 8.46 -11.25 0.18
N GLU A 149 8.43 -11.27 1.52
CA GLU A 149 8.89 -12.44 2.26
C GLU A 149 8.28 -13.63 1.54
N GLU A 150 9.12 -14.46 0.90
CA GLU A 150 8.67 -15.60 0.14
C GLU A 150 7.70 -16.34 1.05
N THR A 151 6.42 -16.31 0.67
CA THR A 151 5.40 -17.05 1.38
C THR A 151 5.72 -18.48 1.00
N LYS A 152 6.65 -19.11 1.73
CA LYS A 152 7.10 -20.46 1.48
C LYS A 152 5.86 -21.32 1.54
N LEU A 153 5.33 -21.65 0.36
CA LEU A 153 4.16 -22.51 0.23
C LEU A 153 4.41 -23.72 1.11
N LYS A 154 3.42 -24.04 1.95
CA LYS A 154 3.56 -25.20 2.83
C LYS A 154 3.79 -26.43 1.92
N PRO A 155 4.58 -27.43 2.36
CA PRO A 155 4.93 -28.57 1.51
C PRO A 155 3.71 -29.31 0.90
N TRP A 156 2.54 -29.20 1.51
CA TRP A 156 1.29 -29.78 1.01
C TRP A 156 0.58 -28.92 -0.05
N GLU A 157 0.76 -27.60 -0.05
CA GLU A 157 0.23 -26.69 -1.09
C GLU A 157 1.02 -26.85 -2.40
N ARG A 158 2.35 -27.03 -2.29
CA ARG A 158 3.22 -27.34 -3.44
C ARG A 158 2.82 -28.64 -4.13
N ARG A 159 2.63 -29.72 -3.36
CA ARG A 159 2.19 -31.03 -3.90
C ARG A 159 0.84 -30.96 -4.62
N LYS A 160 -0.09 -30.15 -4.11
CA LYS A 160 -1.41 -29.97 -4.73
C LYS A 160 -1.32 -29.24 -6.08
N LEU A 161 -0.42 -28.27 -6.20
CA LEU A 161 -0.15 -27.54 -7.44
C LEU A 161 0.53 -28.44 -8.49
N GLU A 162 1.43 -29.31 -8.03
CA GLU A 162 2.17 -30.26 -8.86
C GLU A 162 1.27 -31.40 -9.38
N GLN A 163 0.30 -31.85 -8.60
CA GLN A 163 -0.74 -32.79 -9.06
C GLN A 163 -1.72 -32.18 -10.09
N GLN A 164 -1.92 -30.86 -10.08
CA GLN A 164 -2.76 -30.17 -11.06
C GLN A 164 -2.04 -29.88 -12.37
N ARG A 165 -0.70 -29.74 -12.34
CA ARG A 165 0.13 -29.75 -13.53
C ARG A 165 0.27 -31.19 -14.01
N GLY A 166 -0.66 -31.63 -14.86
CA GLY A 166 -0.57 -32.92 -15.55
C GLY A 166 0.78 -33.12 -16.26
N PRO A 167 1.14 -34.36 -16.59
CA PRO A 167 2.47 -34.70 -17.11
C PRO A 167 2.82 -33.89 -18.36
N GLN A 168 3.97 -33.21 -18.32
CA GLN A 168 4.55 -32.48 -19.45
C GLN A 168 4.80 -33.47 -20.60
N PRO A 169 4.37 -33.19 -21.84
CA PRO A 169 4.69 -34.05 -22.98
C PRO A 169 6.20 -34.12 -23.17
N ARG A 170 6.71 -35.35 -23.21
CA ARG A 170 8.13 -35.69 -23.35
C ARG A 170 8.60 -35.18 -24.72
N GLN A 171 9.45 -34.15 -24.76
CA GLN A 171 10.07 -33.73 -26.01
C GLN A 171 11.05 -34.81 -26.47
N LEU A 172 10.84 -35.34 -27.67
CA LEU A 172 11.76 -36.30 -28.29
C LEU A 172 13.04 -35.57 -28.75
N PRO A 173 14.24 -36.14 -28.52
CA PRO A 173 15.51 -35.58 -28.98
C PRO A 173 15.54 -35.35 -30.49
N ARG A 174 16.03 -34.19 -30.90
CA ARG A 174 16.03 -33.66 -32.27
C ARG A 174 17.17 -34.21 -33.14
N GLU A 175 17.51 -35.50 -33.01
CA GLU A 175 18.68 -36.10 -33.66
C GLU A 175 18.38 -37.16 -34.73
N MET A 176 17.13 -37.35 -35.16
CA MET A 176 16.78 -38.33 -36.21
C MET A 176 16.35 -37.73 -37.56
N LEU A 177 16.79 -36.52 -37.91
CA LEU A 177 16.43 -35.86 -39.19
C LEU A 177 17.63 -35.55 -40.09
N LYS A 178 18.76 -36.25 -39.89
CA LYS A 178 19.89 -36.18 -40.81
C LYS A 178 20.51 -37.56 -41.00
N GLN A 179 19.88 -38.37 -41.83
CA GLN A 179 20.51 -39.36 -42.70
C GLN A 179 19.40 -39.89 -43.62
N ASP A 180 19.74 -40.11 -44.88
CA ASP A 180 18.89 -40.48 -46.02
C ASP A 180 18.44 -39.30 -46.91
N GLU A 181 19.43 -38.52 -47.37
CA GLU A 181 19.44 -38.05 -48.76
C GLU A 181 20.76 -38.53 -49.39
N GLU A 182 20.70 -39.69 -50.06
CA GLU A 182 21.60 -40.06 -51.17
C GLU A 182 20.82 -40.91 -52.18
#